data_AF-I2NU61-F1
#
_entry.id   AF-I2NU61-F1
#
_cell.length_a   1.000
_cell.length_b   1.000
_cell.length_c   1.000
_cell.angle_alpha   90.00
_cell.angle_beta   90.00
_cell.angle_gamma   90.00
#
_symmetry.space_group_name_H-M   'P 1'
#
loop_
_entity.id
_entity.type
_entity.pdbx_description
1 polymer ?
#
loop_
_entity_poly.entity_id
_entity_poly.type
_entity_poly.pdbx_seq_one_letter_code
_entity_poly.pdbx_strand_id
1 'polypeptide(L)'
;MSKITQNTIIETFSSYKDLCNLYLIIDAAQQPEKITDFIRQKYGKTNLIFHSLFAGTQEGNVPFRASPIYIKLDTDNMYENSPICLLFEELCQTESMINIIGSTQDEAIFVKHLKNYLSICDENGTPYLFRWYDPRIGKYMHQVLTEEQWLEFTAPMEVWWISMVQYDFESQIIMHNNYRKQYENHQ
;
A
#
# COMPACT_ATOMS: atom_id res chain seq x y z
N MET A 1 -2.47 -8.38 23.34
CA MET A 1 -2.24 -8.34 21.89
C MET A 1 -0.74 -8.31 21.68
N SER A 2 -0.21 -9.16 20.80
CA SER A 2 1.24 -9.19 20.52
C SER A 2 1.63 -7.93 19.75
N LYS A 3 2.67 -7.23 20.19
CA LYS A 3 3.24 -6.10 19.45
C LYS A 3 3.99 -6.67 18.25
N ILE A 4 3.70 -6.19 17.03
CA ILE A 4 4.49 -6.57 15.85
C ILE A 4 5.97 -6.30 16.12
N THR A 5 6.80 -7.32 15.93
CA THR A 5 8.27 -7.22 16.08
C THR A 5 8.93 -7.12 14.71
N GLN A 6 10.17 -6.64 14.67
CA GLN A 6 10.96 -6.65 13.44
C GLN A 6 11.10 -8.08 12.87
N ASN A 7 11.25 -9.10 13.72
CA ASN A 7 11.25 -10.49 13.28
C ASN A 7 9.94 -10.89 12.60
N THR A 8 8.79 -10.47 13.15
CA THR A 8 7.49 -10.73 12.51
C THR A 8 7.43 -10.09 11.13
N ILE A 9 7.85 -8.84 11.00
CA ILE A 9 7.92 -8.10 9.73
C ILE A 9 8.80 -8.85 8.71
N ILE A 10 10.00 -9.25 9.13
CA ILE A 10 10.96 -9.97 8.29
C ILE A 10 10.37 -11.30 7.83
N GLU A 11 9.86 -12.11 8.75
CA GLU A 11 9.28 -13.43 8.43
C GLU A 11 8.08 -13.32 7.49
N THR A 12 7.15 -12.41 7.79
CA THR A 12 5.96 -12.17 6.96
C THR A 12 6.36 -11.80 5.54
N PHE A 13 7.18 -10.76 5.34
CA PHE A 13 7.47 -10.26 3.99
C PHE A 13 8.49 -11.11 3.24
N SER A 14 9.41 -11.79 3.94
CA SER A 14 10.34 -12.73 3.31
C SER A 14 9.63 -13.92 2.68
N SER A 15 8.44 -14.29 3.16
CA SER A 15 7.64 -15.37 2.57
C SER A 15 7.10 -15.04 1.17
N TYR A 16 7.08 -13.76 0.78
CA TYR A 16 6.60 -13.29 -0.52
C TYR A 16 7.71 -12.95 -1.51
N LYS A 17 8.99 -12.99 -1.09
CA LYS A 17 10.14 -12.55 -1.88
C LYS A 17 10.23 -13.20 -3.26
N ASP A 18 9.88 -14.49 -3.34
CA ASP A 18 9.94 -15.29 -4.57
C ASP A 18 8.59 -15.32 -5.31
N LEU A 19 7.54 -14.68 -4.74
CA LEU A 19 6.18 -14.70 -5.26
C LEU A 19 5.82 -13.42 -6.00
N CYS A 20 6.16 -12.25 -5.42
CA CYS A 20 5.79 -10.96 -5.98
C CYS A 20 6.65 -9.82 -5.42
N ASN A 21 6.65 -8.69 -6.12
CA ASN A 21 7.17 -7.45 -5.57
C ASN A 21 6.14 -6.88 -4.58
N LEU A 22 6.59 -6.48 -3.39
CA LEU A 22 5.74 -5.83 -2.40
C LEU A 22 5.90 -4.31 -2.44
N TYR A 23 4.79 -3.60 -2.30
CA TYR A 23 4.71 -2.15 -2.28
C TYR A 23 3.96 -1.68 -1.04
N LEU A 24 4.64 -0.91 -0.19
CA LEU A 24 4.02 -0.22 0.93
C LEU A 24 3.47 1.12 0.45
N ILE A 25 2.19 1.37 0.70
CA ILE A 25 1.51 2.62 0.38
C ILE A 25 0.99 3.26 1.65
N ILE A 26 1.33 4.54 1.83
CA ILE A 26 0.99 5.33 3.00
C ILE A 26 0.28 6.60 2.52
N ASP A 27 -0.90 6.88 3.07
CA ASP A 27 -1.54 8.18 2.94
C ASP A 27 -0.83 9.18 3.87
N ALA A 28 0.21 9.84 3.37
CA ALA A 28 1.06 10.73 4.18
C ALA A 28 0.27 11.89 4.81
N ALA A 29 -0.87 12.28 4.21
CA ALA A 29 -1.75 13.31 4.75
C ALA A 29 -2.38 12.92 6.10
N GLN A 30 -2.43 11.62 6.44
CA GLN A 30 -2.90 11.18 7.75
C GLN A 30 -1.91 11.49 8.86
N GLN A 31 -0.60 11.50 8.55
CA GLN A 31 0.47 11.74 9.52
C GLN A 31 1.62 12.56 8.91
N PRO A 32 1.36 13.82 8.51
CA PRO A 32 2.27 14.58 7.67
C PRO A 32 3.63 14.84 8.34
N GLU A 33 3.66 15.14 9.63
CA GLU A 33 4.89 15.47 10.36
C GLU A 33 5.81 14.25 10.50
N LYS A 34 5.26 13.11 10.95
CA LYS A 34 6.05 11.88 11.19
C LYS A 34 6.61 11.29 9.90
N ILE A 35 5.80 11.25 8.84
CA ILE A 35 6.25 10.78 7.54
C ILE A 35 7.30 11.72 6.95
N THR A 36 7.12 13.04 7.09
CA THR A 36 8.12 14.03 6.64
C THR A 36 9.43 13.89 7.40
N ASP A 37 9.38 13.72 8.71
CA ASP A 37 10.57 13.53 9.55
C ASP A 37 11.30 12.24 9.22
N PHE A 38 10.57 11.13 9.07
CA PHE A 38 11.16 9.87 8.66
C PHE A 38 11.83 9.97 7.29
N ILE A 39 11.12 10.51 6.29
CA ILE A 39 11.68 10.74 4.95
C ILE A 39 12.91 11.61 5.07
N ARG A 40 12.87 12.77 5.73
CA ARG A 40 14.03 13.67 5.88
C ARG A 40 15.22 13.00 6.57
N GLN A 41 14.98 12.17 7.58
CA GLN A 41 16.04 11.48 8.30
C GLN A 41 16.70 10.38 7.45
N LYS A 42 15.96 9.75 6.54
CA LYS A 42 16.42 8.58 5.77
C LYS A 42 16.76 8.89 4.31
N TYR A 43 16.19 9.95 3.73
CA TYR A 43 16.40 10.35 2.35
C TYR A 43 17.88 10.66 2.10
N GLY A 44 18.48 9.96 1.13
CA GLY A 44 19.90 10.05 0.83
C GLY A 44 20.84 9.41 1.85
N LYS A 45 20.31 8.80 2.92
CA LYS A 45 21.08 8.06 3.95
C LYS A 45 20.76 6.56 3.96
N THR A 46 19.71 6.15 3.28
CA THR A 46 19.31 4.75 3.10
C THR A 46 19.01 4.48 1.64
N ASN A 47 18.90 3.20 1.28
CA ASN A 47 18.46 2.77 -0.05
C ASN A 47 16.92 2.83 -0.20
N LEU A 48 16.19 3.42 0.75
CA LEU A 48 14.74 3.61 0.60
C LEU A 48 14.47 4.72 -0.40
N ILE A 49 13.70 4.38 -1.44
CA ILE A 49 13.26 5.33 -2.45
C ILE A 49 11.76 5.58 -2.23
N PHE A 50 11.41 6.85 -2.01
CA PHE A 50 10.04 7.29 -1.80
C PHE A 50 9.51 7.91 -3.08
N HIS A 51 8.33 7.46 -3.51
CA HIS A 51 7.66 7.94 -4.70
C HIS A 51 6.27 8.46 -4.37
N SER A 52 5.85 9.55 -5.01
CA SER A 52 4.49 10.04 -4.88
C SER A 52 3.61 9.31 -5.89
N LEU A 53 2.48 8.75 -5.43
CA LEU A 53 1.47 8.20 -6.34
C LEU A 53 0.84 9.29 -7.21
N PHE A 54 0.87 10.56 -6.78
CA PHE A 54 0.40 11.68 -7.61
C PHE A 54 1.39 12.13 -8.67
N ALA A 55 2.66 11.70 -8.62
CA ALA A 55 3.65 12.11 -9.61
C ALA A 55 3.19 11.78 -11.05
N GLY A 56 3.14 12.79 -11.91
CA GLY A 56 2.66 12.64 -13.30
C GLY A 56 1.14 12.65 -13.47
N THR A 57 0.36 12.93 -12.41
CA THR A 57 -1.09 13.18 -12.48
C THR A 57 -1.38 14.70 -12.34
N GLN A 58 -2.66 15.09 -12.40
CA GLN A 58 -3.07 16.49 -12.18
C GLN A 58 -2.66 17.03 -10.80
N GLU A 59 -2.58 16.15 -9.79
CA GLU A 59 -2.16 16.45 -8.42
C GLU A 59 -0.64 16.32 -8.22
N GLY A 60 0.15 16.19 -9.30
CA GLY A 60 1.58 15.84 -9.22
C GLY A 60 2.49 16.87 -8.55
N ASN A 61 2.02 18.09 -8.31
CA ASN A 61 2.74 19.13 -7.59
C ASN A 61 2.49 19.12 -6.07
N VAL A 62 1.60 18.25 -5.58
CA VAL A 62 1.33 18.11 -4.15
C VAL A 62 2.60 17.60 -3.45
N PRO A 63 3.05 18.25 -2.36
CA PRO A 63 4.25 17.83 -1.66
C PRO A 63 4.05 16.45 -1.01
N PHE A 64 5.14 15.69 -0.83
CA PHE A 64 5.13 14.35 -0.23
C PHE A 64 4.29 14.23 1.04
N ARG A 65 4.36 15.23 1.93
CA ARG A 65 3.59 15.30 3.19
C ARG A 65 2.07 15.29 3.03
N ALA A 66 1.57 15.56 1.83
CA ALA A 66 0.14 15.66 1.51
C ALA A 66 -0.26 14.73 0.35
N SER A 67 0.67 13.90 -0.15
CA SER A 67 0.41 12.94 -1.22
C SER A 67 0.46 11.51 -0.70
N PRO A 68 -0.33 10.58 -1.24
CA PRO A 68 -0.06 9.16 -1.04
C PRO A 68 1.34 8.82 -1.57
N ILE A 69 2.13 8.16 -0.73
CA ILE A 69 3.48 7.72 -1.06
C ILE A 69 3.49 6.21 -1.23
N TYR A 70 4.30 5.73 -2.16
CA TYR A 70 4.61 4.31 -2.27
C TYR A 70 6.12 4.08 -2.15
N ILE A 71 6.46 2.93 -1.57
CA ILE A 71 7.82 2.44 -1.37
C ILE A 71 7.83 0.98 -1.84
N LYS A 72 8.69 0.65 -2.81
CA LYS A 72 8.95 -0.75 -3.14
C LYS A 72 9.77 -1.38 -2.01
N LEU A 73 9.28 -2.48 -1.45
CA LEU A 73 9.96 -3.19 -0.38
C LEU A 73 11.07 -4.05 -0.98
N ASP A 74 12.30 -3.79 -0.55
CA ASP A 74 13.44 -4.64 -0.85
C ASP A 74 13.47 -5.80 0.16
N THR A 75 12.76 -6.87 -0.17
CA THR A 75 12.64 -8.06 0.68
C THR A 75 13.95 -8.83 0.82
N ASP A 76 14.86 -8.70 -0.16
CA ASP A 76 16.17 -9.36 -0.12
C ASP A 76 17.11 -8.71 0.92
N ASN A 77 16.92 -7.41 1.17
CA ASN A 77 17.70 -6.65 2.15
C ASN A 77 16.88 -6.31 3.42
N MET A 78 15.90 -7.16 3.77
CA MET A 78 15.12 -7.01 4.99
C MET A 78 15.75 -7.79 6.14
N TYR A 79 16.40 -7.06 7.06
CA TYR A 79 17.04 -7.61 8.26
C TYR A 79 16.80 -6.69 9.46
N GLU A 80 17.12 -7.15 10.67
CA GLU A 80 16.94 -6.35 11.90
C GLU A 80 17.68 -5.01 11.80
N ASN A 81 17.00 -3.92 12.16
CA ASN A 81 17.46 -2.53 12.03
C ASN A 81 17.70 -2.05 10.58
N SER A 82 17.27 -2.82 9.57
CA SER A 82 17.20 -2.32 8.21
C SER A 82 16.26 -1.10 8.14
N PRO A 83 16.47 -0.17 7.19
CA PRO A 83 15.63 1.02 7.04
C PRO A 83 14.13 0.73 6.99
N ILE A 84 13.73 -0.39 6.36
CA ILE A 84 12.33 -0.78 6.25
C ILE A 84 11.77 -1.29 7.58
N CYS A 85 12.51 -2.11 8.33
CA CYS A 85 12.09 -2.55 9.66
C CYS A 85 11.92 -1.36 10.62
N LEU A 86 12.83 -0.38 10.56
CA LEU A 86 12.71 0.86 11.34
C LEU A 86 11.51 1.71 10.91
N LEU A 87 11.15 1.75 9.62
CA LEU A 87 9.92 2.40 9.16
C LEU A 87 8.68 1.75 9.78
N PHE A 88 8.59 0.43 9.72
CA PHE A 88 7.45 -0.30 10.29
C PHE A 88 7.37 -0.15 11.80
N GLU A 89 8.51 -0.13 12.51
CA GLU A 89 8.54 0.14 13.94
C GLU A 89 8.00 1.54 14.27
N GLU A 90 8.40 2.56 13.49
CA GLU A 90 7.83 3.90 13.63
C GLU A 90 6.32 3.87 13.37
N LEU A 91 5.86 3.31 12.25
CA LEU A 91 4.43 3.23 11.90
C LEU A 91 3.59 2.49 12.96
N CYS A 92 4.15 1.47 13.62
CA CYS A 92 3.51 0.79 14.75
C CYS A 92 3.23 1.74 15.93
N GLN A 93 4.14 2.68 16.22
CA GLN A 93 4.01 3.61 17.34
C GLN A 93 2.96 4.69 17.09
N THR A 94 2.53 4.85 15.85
CA THR A 94 1.64 5.95 15.45
C THR A 94 0.24 5.49 15.11
N GLU A 95 -0.07 4.21 15.27
CA GLU A 95 -1.35 3.61 14.87
C GLU A 95 -1.69 3.91 13.39
N SER A 96 -0.64 4.02 12.56
CA SER A 96 -0.83 4.28 11.13
C SER A 96 -1.64 3.17 10.49
N MET A 97 -2.52 3.56 9.58
CA MET A 97 -3.07 2.63 8.63
C MET A 97 -2.24 2.65 7.35
N ILE A 98 -1.98 1.48 6.79
CA ILE A 98 -1.21 1.33 5.56
C ILE A 98 -1.91 0.38 4.60
N ASN A 99 -1.50 0.46 3.34
CA ASN A 99 -1.72 -0.62 2.40
C ASN A 99 -0.39 -1.28 2.09
N ILE A 100 -0.39 -2.59 1.92
CA ILE A 100 0.72 -3.30 1.29
C ILE A 100 0.12 -4.11 0.15
N ILE A 101 0.64 -3.92 -1.05
CA ILE A 101 0.14 -4.58 -2.25
C ILE A 101 1.29 -5.37 -2.87
N GLY A 102 1.04 -6.63 -3.19
CA GLY A 102 1.96 -7.47 -3.95
C GLY A 102 1.57 -7.54 -5.42
N SER A 103 2.54 -7.51 -6.32
CA SER A 103 2.32 -7.68 -7.76
C SER A 103 3.46 -8.44 -8.43
N THR A 104 3.13 -9.32 -9.36
CA THR A 104 4.08 -10.00 -10.26
C THR A 104 4.49 -9.14 -11.46
N GLN A 105 3.82 -8.02 -11.68
CA GLN A 105 4.08 -7.12 -12.80
C GLN A 105 5.35 -6.29 -12.59
N ASP A 106 5.89 -5.77 -13.70
CA ASP A 106 6.91 -4.72 -13.64
C ASP A 106 6.38 -3.49 -12.90
N GLU A 107 7.25 -2.82 -12.13
CA GLU A 107 6.86 -1.68 -11.31
C GLU A 107 6.24 -0.55 -12.13
N ALA A 108 6.77 -0.23 -13.30
CA ALA A 108 6.24 0.87 -14.11
C ALA A 108 4.82 0.54 -14.61
N ILE A 109 4.57 -0.72 -14.96
CA ILE A 109 3.24 -1.20 -15.39
C ILE A 109 2.27 -1.16 -14.20
N PHE A 110 2.66 -1.72 -13.06
CA PHE A 110 1.83 -1.79 -11.86
C PHE A 110 1.49 -0.39 -11.31
N VAL A 111 2.48 0.49 -11.18
CA VAL A 111 2.26 1.86 -10.69
C VAL A 111 1.41 2.65 -11.66
N LYS A 112 1.58 2.48 -12.97
CA LYS A 112 0.70 3.11 -13.97
C LYS A 112 -0.74 2.65 -13.80
N HIS A 113 -0.97 1.35 -13.59
CA HIS A 113 -2.30 0.81 -13.30
C HIS A 113 -2.94 1.48 -12.08
N LEU A 114 -2.24 1.49 -10.94
CA LEU A 114 -2.73 2.14 -9.71
C LEU A 114 -3.07 3.62 -9.92
N LYS A 115 -2.26 4.33 -10.70
CA LYS A 115 -2.46 5.76 -11.01
C LYS A 115 -3.70 6.02 -11.85
N ASN A 116 -4.07 5.10 -12.75
CA ASN A 116 -5.28 5.25 -13.56
C ASN A 116 -6.55 5.29 -12.71
N TYR A 117 -6.52 4.68 -11.52
CA TYR A 117 -7.64 4.70 -10.58
C TYR A 117 -7.53 5.81 -9.52
N LEU A 118 -6.64 6.79 -9.66
CA LEU A 118 -6.64 7.97 -8.77
C LEU A 118 -7.73 8.98 -9.12
N SER A 119 -8.27 8.93 -10.34
CA SER A 119 -9.29 9.88 -10.79
C SER A 119 -10.48 9.13 -11.35
N ILE A 120 -11.67 9.47 -10.86
CA ILE A 120 -12.96 9.01 -11.38
C ILE A 120 -13.77 10.23 -11.79
N CYS A 121 -14.75 10.05 -12.67
CA CYS A 121 -15.69 11.12 -13.02
C CYS A 121 -17.08 10.80 -12.47
N ASP A 122 -17.83 11.85 -12.09
CA ASP A 122 -19.27 11.71 -11.86
C ASP A 122 -20.04 11.59 -13.19
N GLU A 123 -21.38 11.48 -13.08
CA GLU A 123 -22.29 11.39 -14.22
C GLU A 123 -22.20 12.58 -15.18
N ASN A 124 -21.71 13.73 -14.72
CA ASN A 124 -21.54 14.94 -15.52
C ASN A 124 -20.12 15.09 -16.10
N GLY A 125 -19.22 14.13 -15.83
CA GLY A 125 -17.82 14.19 -16.25
C GLY A 125 -16.92 15.03 -15.34
N THR A 126 -17.40 15.45 -14.17
CA THR A 126 -16.61 16.18 -13.18
C THR A 126 -15.60 15.24 -12.52
N PRO A 127 -14.30 15.54 -12.55
CA PRO A 127 -13.29 14.67 -11.96
C PRO A 127 -13.28 14.75 -10.43
N TYR A 128 -13.13 13.60 -9.79
CA TYR A 128 -12.96 13.42 -8.35
C TYR A 128 -11.76 12.52 -8.07
N LEU A 129 -11.08 12.80 -6.96
CA LEU A 129 -9.99 11.97 -6.46
C LEU A 129 -10.56 10.69 -5.84
N PHE A 130 -10.27 9.54 -6.45
CA PHE A 130 -10.65 8.25 -5.89
C PHE A 130 -9.57 7.75 -4.92
N ARG A 131 -9.85 7.91 -3.63
CA ARG A 131 -8.89 7.67 -2.54
C ARG A 131 -8.79 6.19 -2.15
N TRP A 132 -8.62 5.29 -3.13
CA TRP A 132 -8.44 3.85 -2.87
C TRP A 132 -7.25 3.55 -1.94
N TYR A 133 -6.23 4.41 -1.99
CA TYR A 133 -5.02 4.32 -1.19
C TYR A 133 -5.24 4.70 0.29
N ASP A 134 -6.39 5.29 0.65
CA ASP A 134 -6.73 5.55 2.05
C ASP A 134 -7.31 4.25 2.64
N PRO A 135 -6.63 3.60 3.60
CA PRO A 135 -7.10 2.37 4.25
C PRO A 135 -8.54 2.40 4.77
N ARG A 136 -9.03 3.59 5.17
CA ARG A 136 -10.39 3.78 5.67
C ARG A 136 -11.44 3.64 4.56
N ILE A 137 -11.04 3.90 3.32
CA ILE A 137 -11.85 3.79 2.10
C ILE A 137 -11.60 2.45 1.42
N GLY A 138 -10.32 2.09 1.20
CA GLY A 138 -9.91 0.89 0.47
C GLY A 138 -10.57 -0.39 0.96
N LYS A 139 -10.73 -0.53 2.29
CA LYS A 139 -11.35 -1.71 2.92
C LYS A 139 -12.82 -1.95 2.56
N TYR A 140 -13.52 -0.94 2.07
CA TYR A 140 -14.92 -1.03 1.66
C TYR A 140 -15.10 -1.03 0.14
N MET A 141 -14.03 -0.94 -0.65
CA MET A 141 -14.14 -0.81 -2.10
C MET A 141 -14.86 -1.98 -2.77
N HIS A 142 -14.66 -3.21 -2.29
CA HIS A 142 -15.34 -4.40 -2.80
C HIS A 142 -16.88 -4.38 -2.61
N GLN A 143 -17.39 -3.48 -1.76
CA GLN A 143 -18.83 -3.31 -1.52
C GLN A 143 -19.44 -2.20 -2.38
N VAL A 144 -18.60 -1.30 -2.90
CA VAL A 144 -19.00 -0.12 -3.66
C VAL A 144 -18.81 -0.34 -5.16
N LEU A 145 -17.75 -1.04 -5.54
CA LEU A 145 -17.48 -1.39 -6.92
C LEU A 145 -18.34 -2.58 -7.35
N THR A 146 -18.73 -2.59 -8.62
CA THR A 146 -19.24 -3.80 -9.25
C THR A 146 -18.15 -4.88 -9.28
N GLU A 147 -18.55 -6.15 -9.43
CA GLU A 147 -17.60 -7.26 -9.54
C GLU A 147 -16.60 -7.05 -10.68
N GLU A 148 -17.07 -6.60 -11.85
CA GLU A 148 -16.20 -6.30 -13.00
C GLU A 148 -15.18 -5.22 -12.68
N GLN A 149 -15.61 -4.10 -12.09
CA GLN A 149 -14.71 -3.01 -11.69
C GLN A 149 -13.71 -3.45 -10.62
N TRP A 150 -14.15 -4.28 -9.68
CA TRP A 150 -13.28 -4.83 -8.65
C TRP A 150 -12.20 -5.74 -9.25
N LEU A 151 -12.59 -6.66 -10.13
CA LEU A 151 -11.68 -7.55 -10.85
C LEU A 151 -10.71 -6.75 -11.74
N GLU A 152 -11.18 -5.72 -12.44
CA GLU A 152 -10.34 -4.86 -13.26
C GLU A 152 -9.32 -4.09 -12.40
N PHE A 153 -9.77 -3.47 -11.31
CA PHE A 153 -8.91 -2.74 -10.39
C PHE A 153 -7.85 -3.64 -9.76
N THR A 154 -8.23 -4.85 -9.34
CA THR A 154 -7.33 -5.78 -8.64
C THR A 154 -6.53 -6.69 -9.55
N ALA A 155 -6.78 -6.69 -10.87
CA ALA A 155 -6.17 -7.61 -11.82
C ALA A 155 -4.63 -7.79 -11.70
N PRO A 156 -3.81 -6.73 -11.49
CA PRO A 156 -2.37 -6.92 -11.38
C PRO A 156 -1.89 -7.24 -9.96
N MET A 157 -2.78 -7.39 -8.98
CA MET A 157 -2.43 -7.57 -7.57
C MET A 157 -2.48 -9.06 -7.19
N GLU A 158 -1.43 -9.56 -6.55
CA GLU A 158 -1.39 -10.90 -5.96
C GLU A 158 -1.95 -10.93 -4.53
N VAL A 159 -1.74 -9.83 -3.82
CA VAL A 159 -2.16 -9.68 -2.44
C VAL A 159 -2.36 -8.21 -2.13
N TRP A 160 -3.34 -7.92 -1.28
CA TRP A 160 -3.57 -6.58 -0.76
C TRP A 160 -3.93 -6.66 0.72
N TRP A 161 -3.00 -6.19 1.55
CA TRP A 161 -3.17 -5.98 2.97
C TRP A 161 -3.57 -4.54 3.23
N ILE A 162 -4.63 -4.36 4.02
CA ILE A 162 -4.89 -3.08 4.67
C ILE A 162 -4.82 -3.34 6.15
N SER A 163 -3.87 -2.71 6.82
CA SER A 163 -3.65 -2.96 8.24
C SER A 163 -3.49 -1.65 8.99
N MET A 164 -4.01 -1.63 10.22
CA MET A 164 -3.46 -0.79 11.26
C MET A 164 -2.17 -1.45 11.75
N VAL A 165 -1.02 -0.82 11.51
CA VAL A 165 0.31 -1.43 11.69
C VAL A 165 0.59 -1.93 13.11
N GLN A 166 -0.13 -1.42 14.12
CA GLN A 166 -0.03 -1.89 15.50
C GLN A 166 -0.65 -3.29 15.72
N TYR A 167 -1.52 -3.74 14.80
CA TYR A 167 -2.26 -4.99 14.86
C TYR A 167 -1.71 -5.99 13.85
N ASP A 168 -1.77 -7.27 14.20
CA ASP A 168 -1.26 -8.40 13.42
C ASP A 168 -1.56 -8.27 11.92
N PHE A 169 -0.53 -8.35 11.07
CA PHE A 169 -0.63 -8.25 9.61
C PHE A 169 -1.56 -9.34 9.04
N GLU A 170 -1.65 -10.49 9.70
CA GLU A 170 -2.51 -11.59 9.24
C GLU A 170 -4.00 -11.35 9.53
N SER A 171 -4.34 -10.44 10.46
CA SER A 171 -5.73 -10.23 10.88
C SER A 171 -6.57 -9.37 9.93
N GLN A 172 -5.99 -8.78 8.88
CA GLN A 172 -6.66 -7.78 8.01
C GLN A 172 -6.28 -7.90 6.52
N ILE A 173 -6.13 -9.13 6.02
CA ILE A 173 -5.97 -9.37 4.58
C ILE A 173 -7.31 -9.10 3.88
N ILE A 174 -7.35 -8.11 2.98
CA ILE A 174 -8.55 -7.84 2.16
C ILE A 174 -8.60 -8.75 0.95
N MET A 175 -7.43 -9.08 0.39
CA MET A 175 -7.35 -9.93 -0.78
C MET A 175 -6.03 -10.70 -0.78
N HIS A 176 -6.13 -11.99 -1.10
CA HIS A 176 -5.03 -12.86 -1.48
C HIS A 176 -5.50 -13.57 -2.74
N ASN A 177 -4.71 -13.68 -3.82
CA ASN A 177 -5.15 -14.27 -5.10
C ASN A 177 -5.57 -15.75 -5.03
N ASN A 178 -5.59 -16.36 -3.83
CA ASN A 178 -6.32 -17.60 -3.56
C ASN A 178 -7.84 -17.39 -3.32
N TYR A 179 -8.36 -16.15 -3.39
CA TYR A 179 -9.78 -15.81 -3.28
C TYR A 179 -10.54 -15.84 -4.61
N ARG A 180 -10.10 -16.69 -5.55
CA ARG A 180 -11.05 -17.33 -6.49
C ARG A 180 -12.09 -18.21 -5.76
N LYS A 181 -11.86 -18.58 -4.49
CA LYS A 181 -12.68 -19.54 -3.73
C LYS A 181 -13.88 -18.97 -2.95
N GLN A 182 -14.05 -17.66 -2.82
CA GLN A 182 -15.25 -17.13 -2.13
C GLN A 182 -16.46 -16.89 -3.04
N TYR A 183 -16.27 -16.82 -4.36
CA TYR A 183 -17.38 -16.67 -5.31
C TYR A 183 -17.83 -17.98 -5.97
N GLU A 184 -17.06 -19.07 -5.87
CA GLU A 184 -17.49 -20.41 -6.34
C GLU A 184 -18.46 -21.11 -5.38
N ASN A 185 -18.60 -20.64 -4.13
CA ASN A 185 -19.44 -21.30 -3.12
C ASN A 185 -20.78 -20.59 -2.84
N HIS A 186 -21.14 -19.56 -3.63
CA HIS A 186 -22.41 -18.83 -3.52
C HIS A 186 -23.22 -18.82 -4.84
N GLN A 187 -23.00 -19.81 -5.71
CA GLN A 187 -23.96 -20.16 -6.78
C GLN A 187 -24.92 -21.26 -6.32
#